data_AF-A0A522BTV0-F1
#
_entry.id   AF-A0A522BTV0-F1
#
_cell.length_a   1.000
_cell.length_b   1.000
_cell.length_c   1.000
_cell.angle_alpha   90.00
_cell.angle_beta   90.00
_cell.angle_gamma   90.00
#
_symmetry.space_group_name_H-M   'P 1'
#
loop_
_entity.id
_entity.type
_entity.pdbx_description
1 polymer ?
#
loop_
_entity_poly.entity_id
_entity_poly.type
_entity_poly.pdbx_seq_one_letter_code
_entity_poly.pdbx_strand_id
1 'polypeptide(L)'
;MAVGQQVLSAAEDVAALDAAMLRLECSEADRGAGHVRQLRAALALQAVLVGSGMELAVVPQLALALSASEARAGQLLGEAEALVVLPGAVEAVEAGLLTVEQSRTVVEQLRVLPLPDRVAVWRRLQARLVGAADGLVLPPARLAELLRRWVIAQDRQAAERRRREAQQDRRVEFRARADGLHDLLAAGLSGPDRV
;
A
#
# COMPACT_ATOMS: atom_id res chain seq x y z
N MET A 1 34.22 -23.95 -36.78
CA MET A 1 34.18 -22.60 -36.17
C MET A 1 32.78 -22.18 -35.67
N ALA A 2 31.72 -22.99 -35.76
CA ALA A 2 30.35 -22.52 -35.49
C ALA A 2 29.83 -22.70 -34.04
N VAL A 3 30.28 -23.73 -33.32
CA VAL A 3 29.70 -24.06 -31.99
C VAL A 3 30.22 -23.16 -30.86
N GLY A 4 31.51 -22.80 -30.88
CA GLY A 4 32.09 -21.93 -29.84
C GLY A 4 31.58 -20.48 -29.87
N GLN A 5 31.18 -19.99 -31.05
CA GLN A 5 30.70 -18.62 -31.21
C GLN A 5 29.24 -18.43 -30.77
N GLN A 6 28.42 -19.49 -30.85
CA GLN A 6 27.05 -19.49 -30.33
C GLN A 6 27.00 -19.53 -28.79
N VAL A 7 27.92 -20.26 -28.15
CA VAL A 7 27.99 -20.34 -26.67
C VAL A 7 28.43 -19.02 -26.06
N LEU A 8 29.37 -18.31 -26.71
CA LEU A 8 29.81 -16.98 -26.26
C LEU A 8 28.71 -15.93 -26.42
N SER A 9 27.99 -15.92 -27.55
CA SER A 9 26.85 -15.03 -27.76
C SER A 9 25.74 -15.25 -26.71
N ALA A 10 25.38 -16.50 -26.41
CA ALA A 10 24.36 -16.80 -25.41
C ALA A 10 24.77 -16.39 -23.98
N ALA A 11 26.07 -16.52 -23.64
CA ALA A 11 26.58 -16.05 -22.35
C ALA A 11 26.60 -14.52 -22.24
N GLU A 12 26.95 -13.83 -23.34
CA GLU A 12 26.85 -12.37 -23.44
C GLU A 12 25.40 -11.89 -23.32
N ASP A 13 24.44 -12.60 -23.94
CA ASP A 13 23.01 -12.31 -23.84
C ASP A 13 22.47 -12.47 -22.41
N VAL A 14 22.93 -13.49 -21.67
CA VAL A 14 22.58 -13.69 -20.26
C VAL A 14 23.19 -12.61 -19.38
N ALA A 15 24.47 -12.27 -19.56
CA ALA A 15 25.10 -11.20 -18.79
C ALA A 15 24.46 -9.83 -19.05
N ALA A 16 24.06 -9.56 -20.30
CA ALA A 16 23.34 -8.35 -20.66
C ALA A 16 21.93 -8.29 -20.02
N LEU A 17 21.24 -9.43 -19.97
CA LEU A 17 19.95 -9.56 -19.27
C LEU A 17 20.12 -9.31 -17.76
N ASP A 18 21.08 -9.95 -17.10
CA ASP A 18 21.34 -9.78 -15.67
C ASP A 18 21.67 -8.32 -15.34
N ALA A 19 22.50 -7.67 -16.17
CA ALA A 19 22.82 -6.25 -16.03
C ALA A 19 21.60 -5.33 -16.27
N ALA A 20 20.66 -5.70 -17.13
CA ALA A 20 19.42 -4.97 -17.32
C ALA A 20 18.48 -5.16 -16.12
N MET A 21 18.35 -6.38 -15.59
CA MET A 21 17.57 -6.69 -14.39
C MET A 21 18.10 -5.94 -13.17
N LEU A 22 19.41 -5.98 -12.93
CA LEU A 22 20.03 -5.27 -11.81
C LEU A 22 19.78 -3.76 -11.87
N ARG A 23 19.81 -3.16 -13.07
CA ARG A 23 19.50 -1.72 -13.23
C ARG A 23 18.05 -1.40 -12.85
N LEU A 24 17.11 -2.29 -13.15
CA LEU A 24 15.71 -2.13 -12.74
C LEU A 24 15.59 -2.26 -11.21
N GLU A 25 16.28 -3.22 -10.59
CA GLU A 25 16.29 -3.39 -9.14
C GLU A 25 16.88 -2.17 -8.42
N CYS A 26 18.02 -1.65 -8.89
CA CYS A 26 18.61 -0.40 -8.39
C CYS A 26 17.64 0.78 -8.53
N SER A 27 16.98 0.92 -9.69
CA SER A 27 15.99 1.97 -9.92
C SER A 27 14.80 1.88 -8.95
N GLU A 28 14.36 0.67 -8.62
CA GLU A 28 13.30 0.47 -7.63
C GLU A 28 13.73 0.84 -6.21
N ALA A 29 14.97 0.53 -5.83
CA ALA A 29 15.53 0.95 -4.55
C ALA A 29 15.65 2.48 -4.46
N ASP A 30 16.15 3.13 -5.52
CA ASP A 30 16.23 4.60 -5.61
C ASP A 30 14.85 5.26 -5.52
N ARG A 31 13.84 4.64 -6.13
CA ARG A 31 12.44 5.08 -6.05
C ARG A 31 11.91 4.98 -4.62
N GLY A 32 12.19 3.88 -3.91
CA GLY A 32 11.85 3.71 -2.50
C GLY A 32 12.48 4.79 -1.61
N ALA A 33 13.78 5.00 -1.74
CA ALA A 33 14.50 6.04 -1.00
C ALA A 33 13.99 7.46 -1.34
N GLY A 34 13.69 7.72 -2.61
CA GLY A 34 13.09 8.99 -3.05
C GLY A 34 11.71 9.24 -2.46
N HIS A 35 10.86 8.22 -2.43
CA HIS A 35 9.54 8.28 -1.81
C HIS A 35 9.64 8.54 -0.30
N VAL A 36 10.54 7.86 0.41
CA VAL A 36 10.77 8.08 1.84
C VAL A 36 11.22 9.52 2.14
N ARG A 37 12.10 10.10 1.31
CA ARG A 37 12.45 11.52 1.44
C ARG A 37 11.23 12.43 1.32
N GLN A 38 10.31 12.14 0.40
CA GLN A 38 9.06 12.90 0.26
C GLN A 38 8.15 12.75 1.47
N LEU A 39 7.99 11.54 2.03
CA LEU A 39 7.19 11.30 3.23
C LEU A 39 7.74 12.09 4.43
N ARG A 40 9.06 12.04 4.66
CA ARG A 40 9.72 12.79 5.73
C ARG A 40 9.58 14.30 5.55
N ALA A 41 9.76 14.81 4.32
CA ALA A 41 9.55 16.22 4.01
C ALA A 41 8.10 16.65 4.24
N ALA A 42 7.13 15.80 3.92
CA ALA A 42 5.71 16.08 4.15
C ALA A 42 5.38 16.23 5.64
N LEU A 43 5.86 15.30 6.47
CA LEU A 43 5.71 15.37 7.94
C LEU A 43 6.42 16.59 8.54
N ALA A 44 7.61 16.94 8.02
CA ALA A 44 8.33 18.12 8.47
C ALA A 44 7.56 19.42 8.16
N LEU A 45 7.02 19.54 6.94
CA LEU A 45 6.19 20.70 6.57
C LEU A 45 4.91 20.76 7.41
N GLN A 46 4.25 19.61 7.62
CA GLN A 46 3.09 19.53 8.51
C GLN A 46 3.43 20.05 9.90
N ALA A 47 4.52 19.59 10.51
CA ALA A 47 4.93 20.02 11.85
C ALA A 47 5.16 21.55 11.94
N VAL A 48 5.79 22.15 10.93
CA VAL A 48 6.00 23.61 10.85
C VAL A 48 4.67 24.37 10.76
N LEU A 49 3.77 23.92 9.89
CA LEU A 49 2.49 24.60 9.66
C LEU A 49 1.54 24.45 10.86
N VAL A 50 1.45 23.26 11.43
CA VAL A 50 0.69 22.97 12.65
C VAL A 50 1.23 23.81 13.81
N GLY A 51 2.55 23.83 14.01
CA GLY A 51 3.19 24.66 15.04
C GLY A 51 2.97 26.17 14.86
N SER A 52 2.61 26.60 13.65
CA SER A 52 2.26 27.99 13.32
C SER A 52 0.76 28.28 13.37
N GLY A 53 -0.08 27.33 13.82
CA GLY A 53 -1.54 27.47 13.85
C GLY A 53 -2.21 27.36 12.48
N MET A 54 -1.53 26.83 11.46
CA MET A 54 -1.99 26.73 10.07
C MET A 54 -2.33 25.29 9.66
N GLU A 55 -2.95 24.51 10.55
CA GLU A 55 -3.27 23.09 10.32
C GLU A 55 -4.08 22.86 9.03
N LEU A 56 -5.05 23.73 8.75
CA LEU A 56 -5.90 23.65 7.56
C LEU A 56 -5.13 23.92 6.25
N ALA A 57 -3.96 24.54 6.32
CA ALA A 57 -3.14 24.86 5.15
C ALA A 57 -2.18 23.74 4.76
N VAL A 58 -2.03 22.68 5.56
CA VAL A 58 -1.01 21.63 5.35
C VAL A 58 -1.15 20.99 3.96
N VAL A 59 -2.34 20.49 3.60
CA VAL A 59 -2.56 19.80 2.33
C VAL A 59 -2.42 20.74 1.12
N PRO A 60 -3.01 21.95 1.10
CA PRO A 60 -2.79 22.92 0.02
C PRO A 60 -1.31 23.30 -0.17
N GLN A 61 -0.56 23.52 0.91
CA GLN A 61 0.86 23.86 0.83
C GLN A 61 1.71 22.70 0.30
N LEU A 62 1.41 21.46 0.72
CA LEU A 62 2.03 20.27 0.15
C LEU A 62 1.72 20.13 -1.35
N ALA A 63 0.47 20.34 -1.75
CA ALA A 63 0.05 20.28 -3.15
C ALA A 63 0.81 21.30 -4.01
N LEU A 64 0.93 22.53 -3.52
CA LEU A 64 1.71 23.60 -4.15
C LEU A 64 3.19 23.21 -4.29
N ALA A 65 3.82 22.76 -3.21
CA ALA A 65 5.24 22.39 -3.19
C ALA A 65 5.55 21.21 -4.13
N LEU A 66 4.62 20.26 -4.25
CA LEU A 66 4.75 19.09 -5.11
C LEU A 66 4.30 19.33 -6.56
N SER A 67 3.75 20.51 -6.87
CA SER A 67 3.06 20.77 -8.15
C SER A 67 2.02 19.69 -8.49
N ALA A 68 1.19 19.33 -7.51
CA ALA A 68 0.25 18.22 -7.57
C ALA A 68 -1.16 18.65 -7.10
N SER A 69 -2.14 17.76 -7.25
CA SER A 69 -3.46 17.96 -6.65
C SER A 69 -3.45 17.77 -5.14
N GLU A 70 -4.37 18.42 -4.44
CA GLU A 70 -4.58 18.21 -3.00
C GLU A 70 -4.92 16.76 -2.65
N ALA A 71 -5.64 16.05 -3.53
CA ALA A 71 -5.92 14.64 -3.34
C ALA A 71 -4.63 13.79 -3.27
N ARG A 72 -3.67 14.05 -4.18
CA ARG A 72 -2.37 13.36 -4.18
C ARG A 72 -1.53 13.77 -2.97
N ALA A 73 -1.54 15.05 -2.60
CA ALA A 73 -0.82 15.54 -1.43
C ALA A 73 -1.37 14.94 -0.12
N GLY A 74 -2.70 14.87 0.02
CA GLY A 74 -3.37 14.24 1.15
C GLY A 74 -3.09 12.74 1.24
N GLN A 75 -3.03 12.03 0.10
CA GLN A 75 -2.62 10.62 0.08
C GLN A 75 -1.18 10.43 0.57
N LEU A 76 -0.24 11.27 0.12
CA LEU A 76 1.16 11.23 0.56
C LEU A 76 1.27 11.49 2.07
N LEU A 77 0.56 12.51 2.57
CA LEU A 77 0.55 12.84 3.99
C LEU A 77 -0.03 11.71 4.84
N GLY A 78 -1.20 11.18 4.45
CA GLY A 78 -1.82 10.07 5.16
C GLY A 78 -0.99 8.79 5.13
N GLU A 79 -0.26 8.52 4.04
CA GLU A 79 0.72 7.44 3.98
C GLU A 79 1.86 7.69 4.98
N ALA A 80 2.41 8.91 5.03
CA ALA A 80 3.50 9.27 5.93
C ALA A 80 3.10 9.12 7.41
N GLU A 81 1.94 9.64 7.79
CA GLU A 81 1.37 9.52 9.14
C GLU A 81 1.11 8.06 9.53
N ALA A 82 0.64 7.24 8.59
CA ALA A 82 0.37 5.83 8.86
C ALA A 82 1.66 5.00 8.99
N LEU A 83 2.72 5.34 8.25
CA LEU A 83 4.00 4.63 8.32
C LEU A 83 4.83 5.03 9.54
N VAL A 84 4.86 6.32 9.93
CA VAL A 84 5.72 6.80 11.02
C VAL A 84 5.37 6.18 12.38
N VAL A 85 4.10 5.79 12.57
CA VAL A 85 3.65 5.12 13.81
C VAL A 85 4.00 3.63 13.86
N LEU A 86 4.48 3.05 12.76
CA LEU A 86 4.92 1.66 12.67
C LEU A 86 6.45 1.59 12.80
N PRO A 87 7.00 1.00 13.88
CA PRO A 87 8.43 1.03 14.15
C PRO A 87 9.27 0.41 13.02
N GLY A 88 10.17 1.17 12.41
CA GLY A 88 11.05 0.69 11.34
C GLY A 88 10.38 0.56 9.96
N ALA A 89 9.14 1.03 9.78
CA ALA A 89 8.43 0.89 8.51
C ALA A 89 8.94 1.82 7.42
N VAL A 90 9.30 3.05 7.77
CA VAL A 90 9.91 4.00 6.83
C VAL A 90 11.28 3.49 6.38
N GLU A 91 12.06 2.97 7.32
CA GLU A 91 13.39 2.39 7.09
C GLU A 91 13.30 1.13 6.23
N ALA A 92 12.24 0.32 6.39
CA ALA A 92 12.02 -0.85 5.53
C ALA A 92 11.81 -0.48 4.07
N VAL A 93 11.12 0.63 3.78
CA VAL A 93 10.95 1.14 2.41
C VAL A 93 12.26 1.73 1.89
N GLU A 94 12.96 2.49 2.72
CA GLU A 94 14.24 3.12 2.36
C GLU A 94 15.33 2.08 2.06
N ALA A 95 15.36 0.98 2.80
CA ALA A 95 16.29 -0.13 2.62
C ALA A 95 15.87 -1.11 1.52
N GLY A 96 14.76 -0.87 0.82
CA GLY A 96 14.26 -1.74 -0.24
C GLY A 96 13.66 -3.07 0.24
N LEU A 97 13.41 -3.23 1.54
CA LEU A 97 12.69 -4.40 2.08
C LEU A 97 11.20 -4.38 1.69
N LEU A 98 10.67 -3.19 1.41
CA LEU A 98 9.36 -2.98 0.83
C LEU A 98 9.44 -2.04 -0.36
N THR A 99 8.75 -2.36 -1.45
CA THR A 99 8.47 -1.38 -2.50
C THR A 99 7.43 -0.35 -2.02
N VAL A 100 7.32 0.78 -2.72
CA VAL A 100 6.31 1.81 -2.45
C VAL A 100 4.88 1.28 -2.57
N GLU A 101 4.62 0.35 -3.48
CA GLU A 101 3.29 -0.26 -3.64
C GLU A 101 2.99 -1.19 -2.47
N GLN A 102 4.01 -1.88 -1.97
CA GLN A 102 3.87 -2.74 -0.80
C GLN A 102 3.68 -1.92 0.48
N SER A 103 4.36 -0.79 0.67
CA SER A 103 4.13 0.12 1.82
C SER A 103 2.69 0.63 1.85
N ARG A 104 2.15 1.07 0.72
CA ARG A 104 0.74 1.47 0.58
C ARG A 104 -0.20 0.32 0.88
N THR A 105 0.13 -0.88 0.44
CA THR A 105 -0.64 -2.10 0.76
C THR A 105 -0.67 -2.35 2.27
N VAL A 106 0.48 -2.22 2.95
CA VAL A 106 0.56 -2.35 4.42
C VAL A 106 -0.35 -1.33 5.10
N VAL A 107 -0.23 -0.04 4.74
CA VAL A 107 -1.06 1.03 5.29
C VAL A 107 -2.55 0.74 5.10
N GLU A 108 -2.95 0.41 3.88
CA GLU A 108 -4.35 0.14 3.53
C GLU A 108 -4.93 -1.07 4.29
N GLN A 109 -4.16 -2.15 4.45
CA GLN A 109 -4.66 -3.33 5.17
C GLN A 109 -4.70 -3.14 6.69
N LEU A 110 -3.77 -2.36 7.25
CA LEU A 110 -3.68 -2.20 8.71
C LEU A 110 -4.59 -1.09 9.25
N ARG A 111 -5.05 -0.14 8.43
CA ARG A 111 -5.86 1.01 8.89
C ARG A 111 -7.12 0.63 9.70
N VAL A 112 -7.66 -0.56 9.46
CA VAL A 112 -8.87 -1.07 10.14
C VAL A 112 -8.64 -1.54 11.58
N LEU A 113 -7.39 -1.73 11.98
CA LEU A 113 -7.01 -2.14 13.34
C LEU A 113 -6.73 -0.92 14.21
N PRO A 114 -6.87 -1.01 15.55
CA PRO A 114 -6.30 -0.02 16.46
C PRO A 114 -4.77 -0.08 16.45
N LEU A 115 -4.09 1.02 16.82
CA LEU A 115 -2.63 1.14 16.70
C LEU A 115 -1.83 -0.03 17.33
N PRO A 116 -2.14 -0.53 18.55
CA PRO A 116 -1.39 -1.65 19.13
C PRO A 116 -1.42 -2.91 18.25
N ASP A 117 -2.56 -3.20 17.64
CA ASP A 117 -2.73 -4.35 16.76
C ASP A 117 -2.08 -4.14 15.39
N ARG A 118 -2.10 -2.89 14.87
CA ARG A 118 -1.30 -2.54 13.68
C ARG A 118 0.18 -2.84 13.90
N VAL A 119 0.72 -2.42 15.04
CA VAL A 119 2.13 -2.66 15.41
C VAL A 119 2.40 -4.15 15.58
N ALA A 120 1.49 -4.93 16.17
CA ALA A 120 1.65 -6.37 16.31
C ALA A 120 1.74 -7.08 14.94
N VAL A 121 0.81 -6.77 14.03
CA VAL A 121 0.81 -7.34 12.67
C VAL A 121 2.03 -6.86 11.88
N TRP A 122 2.42 -5.59 12.02
CA TRP A 122 3.62 -5.03 11.42
C TRP A 122 4.89 -5.74 11.88
N ARG A 123 5.10 -5.94 13.18
CA ARG A 123 6.27 -6.66 13.71
C ARG A 123 6.38 -8.07 13.15
N ARG A 124 5.25 -8.76 13.00
CA ARG A 124 5.20 -10.07 12.35
C ARG A 124 5.62 -10.01 10.88
N LEU A 125 5.23 -8.98 10.15
CA LEU A 125 5.68 -8.76 8.77
C LEU A 125 7.18 -8.43 8.73
N GLN A 126 7.64 -7.51 9.56
CA GLN A 126 9.03 -7.08 9.65
C GLN A 126 9.98 -8.25 9.91
N ALA A 127 9.63 -9.14 10.84
CA ALA A 127 10.40 -10.36 11.09
C ALA A 127 10.52 -11.26 9.85
N ARG A 128 9.46 -11.34 9.01
CA ARG A 128 9.51 -12.08 7.75
C ARG A 128 10.34 -11.37 6.68
N LEU A 129 10.33 -10.04 6.64
CA LEU A 129 11.13 -9.26 5.69
C LEU A 129 12.63 -9.41 5.97
N VAL A 130 13.03 -9.36 7.24
CA VAL A 130 14.44 -9.52 7.65
C VAL A 130 14.91 -10.98 7.49
N GLY A 131 14.03 -11.96 7.75
CA GLY A 131 14.36 -13.38 7.63
C GLY A 131 14.34 -13.94 6.20
N ALA A 132 13.98 -13.15 5.20
CA ALA A 132 13.89 -13.59 3.81
C ALA A 132 15.26 -13.48 3.13
N ALA A 133 16.14 -14.47 3.34
CA ALA A 133 17.31 -14.66 2.48
C ALA A 133 16.90 -15.09 1.06
N ASP A 134 15.73 -15.74 0.89
CA ASP A 134 15.25 -16.25 -0.41
C ASP A 134 13.71 -16.09 -0.59
N GLY A 135 13.24 -14.91 -0.98
CA GLY A 135 12.02 -14.87 -1.82
C GLY A 135 10.64 -14.83 -1.13
N LEU A 136 10.41 -13.83 -0.28
CA LEU A 136 9.04 -13.34 -0.04
C LEU A 136 8.85 -11.91 -0.55
N VAL A 137 9.42 -11.61 -1.72
CA VAL A 137 8.94 -10.49 -2.54
C VAL A 137 7.58 -10.89 -3.10
N LEU A 138 6.54 -10.73 -2.27
CA LEU A 138 5.17 -10.97 -2.69
C LEU A 138 4.72 -9.79 -3.54
N PRO A 139 4.11 -10.03 -4.71
CA PRO A 139 3.37 -8.98 -5.41
C PRO A 139 2.37 -8.32 -4.45
N PRO A 140 2.08 -7.00 -4.57
CA PRO A 140 1.19 -6.29 -3.66
C PRO A 140 -0.14 -7.00 -3.39
N ALA A 141 -0.73 -7.64 -4.39
CA ALA A 141 -1.96 -8.41 -4.24
C ALA A 141 -1.83 -9.60 -3.26
N ARG A 142 -0.71 -10.33 -3.31
CA ARG A 142 -0.43 -11.47 -2.41
C ARG A 142 -0.09 -10.99 -1.00
N LEU A 143 0.63 -9.87 -0.88
CA LEU A 143 0.85 -9.22 0.40
C LEU A 143 -0.49 -8.80 1.03
N ALA A 144 -1.38 -8.19 0.25
CA ALA A 144 -2.70 -7.79 0.72
C ALA A 144 -3.52 -9.00 1.22
N GLU A 145 -3.52 -10.12 0.49
CA GLU A 145 -4.20 -11.35 0.90
C GLU A 145 -3.64 -11.92 2.22
N LEU A 146 -2.32 -11.94 2.37
CA LEU A 146 -1.66 -12.38 3.59
C LEU A 146 -2.01 -11.48 4.78
N LEU A 147 -1.92 -10.16 4.60
CA LEU A 147 -2.24 -9.19 5.64
C LEU A 147 -3.71 -9.24 6.03
N ARG A 148 -4.65 -9.40 5.07
CA ARG A 148 -6.08 -9.58 5.37
C ARG A 148 -6.31 -10.75 6.31
N ARG A 149 -5.67 -11.90 6.05
CA ARG A 149 -5.78 -13.09 6.92
C ARG A 149 -5.25 -12.81 8.32
N TRP A 150 -4.12 -12.12 8.44
CA TRP A 150 -3.55 -11.76 9.74
C TRP A 150 -4.39 -10.74 10.50
N VAL A 151 -4.92 -9.73 9.83
CA VAL A 151 -5.85 -8.74 10.40
C VAL A 151 -7.10 -9.43 10.95
N ILE A 152 -7.68 -10.37 10.20
CA ILE A 152 -8.83 -11.16 10.65
C ILE A 152 -8.48 -12.02 11.87
N ALA A 153 -7.29 -12.62 11.89
CA ALA A 153 -6.83 -13.44 13.02
C ALA A 153 -6.55 -12.61 14.27
N GLN A 154 -6.02 -11.39 14.11
CA GLN A 154 -5.70 -10.46 15.19
C GLN A 154 -6.96 -9.95 15.88
N ASP A 155 -8.01 -9.61 15.12
CA ASP A 155 -9.27 -9.12 15.66
C ASP A 155 -10.48 -9.81 15.01
N ARG A 156 -10.72 -11.05 15.45
CA ARG A 156 -11.80 -11.89 14.93
C ARG A 156 -13.19 -11.30 15.22
N GLN A 157 -13.39 -10.71 16.40
CA GLN A 157 -14.69 -10.16 16.80
C GLN A 157 -15.03 -8.87 16.05
N ALA A 158 -14.09 -7.94 15.86
CA ALA A 158 -14.36 -6.76 15.03
C ALA A 158 -14.44 -7.12 13.54
N ALA A 159 -13.70 -8.14 13.08
CA ALA A 159 -13.87 -8.65 11.72
C ALA A 159 -15.29 -9.20 11.50
N GLU A 160 -15.85 -9.93 12.47
CA GLU A 160 -17.25 -10.39 12.44
C GLU A 160 -18.25 -9.23 12.50
N ARG A 161 -18.01 -8.19 13.33
CA ARG A 161 -18.85 -6.98 13.36
C ARG A 161 -18.85 -6.24 12.01
N ARG A 162 -17.67 -5.95 11.45
CA ARG A 162 -17.53 -5.30 10.13
C ARG A 162 -18.17 -6.11 9.01
N ARG A 163 -18.11 -7.45 9.07
CA ARG A 163 -18.84 -8.32 8.12
C ARG A 163 -20.35 -8.18 8.26
N ARG A 164 -20.88 -8.12 9.49
CA ARG A 164 -22.31 -7.91 9.75
C ARG A 164 -22.76 -6.53 9.29
N GLU A 165 -22.00 -5.48 9.58
CA GLU A 165 -22.25 -4.11 9.09
C GLU A 165 -22.24 -4.06 7.56
N ALA A 166 -21.19 -4.58 6.91
CA ALA A 166 -21.11 -4.65 5.46
C ALA A 166 -22.22 -5.51 4.81
N GLN A 167 -22.77 -6.48 5.55
CA GLN A 167 -23.94 -7.26 5.11
C GLN A 167 -25.25 -6.49 5.31
N GLN A 168 -25.37 -5.68 6.36
CA GLN A 168 -26.52 -4.83 6.65
C GLN A 168 -26.60 -3.61 5.71
N ASP A 169 -25.45 -3.14 5.23
CA ASP A 169 -25.36 -2.06 4.23
C ASP A 169 -25.71 -2.53 2.81
N ARG A 170 -25.82 -3.85 2.58
CA ARG A 170 -26.37 -4.39 1.32
C ARG A 170 -27.87 -4.19 1.32
N ARG A 171 -28.32 -3.07 0.76
CA ARG A 171 -29.73 -2.71 0.68
C ARG A 171 -30.20 -2.77 -0.77
N VAL A 172 -31.34 -3.43 -0.95
CA VAL A 172 -32.13 -3.35 -2.17
C VAL A 172 -33.36 -2.53 -1.83
N GLU A 173 -33.42 -1.32 -2.38
CA GLU A 173 -34.53 -0.41 -2.21
C GLU A 173 -35.46 -0.50 -3.41
N PHE A 174 -36.76 -0.57 -3.11
CA PHE A 174 -37.83 -0.62 -4.10
C PHE A 174 -38.52 0.73 -4.11
N ARG A 175 -38.53 1.41 -5.26
CA ARG A 175 -39.27 2.66 -5.42
C ARG A 175 -40.30 2.49 -6.53
N ALA A 176 -41.58 2.55 -6.16
CA ALA A 176 -42.66 2.61 -7.12
C ALA A 176 -42.72 4.02 -7.74
N ARG A 177 -42.86 4.07 -9.07
CA ARG A 177 -43.04 5.30 -9.83
C ARG A 177 -44.51 5.50 -10.19
N ALA A 178 -44.90 6.75 -10.42
CA ALA A 178 -46.27 7.13 -10.76
C ALA A 178 -46.75 6.59 -12.13
N ASP A 179 -45.83 6.13 -12.98
CA ASP A 179 -46.08 5.52 -14.28
C ASP A 179 -46.31 3.99 -14.20
N GLY A 180 -46.32 3.42 -12.99
CA GLY A 180 -46.51 1.98 -12.78
C GLY A 180 -45.22 1.15 -12.94
N LEU A 181 -44.07 1.80 -13.18
CA LEU A 181 -42.77 1.14 -13.18
C LEU A 181 -42.14 1.12 -11.77
N HIS A 182 -41.21 0.20 -11.56
CA HIS A 182 -40.46 0.08 -10.30
C HIS A 182 -38.97 0.24 -10.55
N ASP A 183 -38.34 1.16 -9.81
CA ASP A 183 -36.90 1.26 -9.77
C ASP A 183 -36.36 0.31 -8.68
N LEU A 184 -35.36 -0.49 -9.05
CA LEU A 184 -34.58 -1.31 -8.14
C LEU A 184 -33.22 -0.66 -7.94
N LEU A 185 -32.99 -0.13 -6.74
CA LEU A 185 -31.68 0.39 -6.36
C LEU A 185 -30.98 -0.63 -5.48
N ALA A 186 -29.88 -1.19 -5.97
CA ALA A 186 -29.06 -2.10 -5.20
C ALA A 186 -27.72 -1.44 -4.88
N ALA A 187 -27.45 -1.26 -3.59
CA ALA A 187 -26.20 -0.71 -3.10
C ALA A 187 -25.35 -1.81 -2.44
N GLY A 188 -24.02 -1.71 -2.58
CA GLY A 188 -23.09 -2.63 -1.91
C GLY A 188 -23.07 -4.07 -2.46
N LEU A 189 -23.61 -4.31 -3.66
CA LEU A 189 -23.54 -5.63 -4.29
C LEU A 189 -22.08 -5.95 -4.70
N SER A 190 -21.58 -7.09 -4.26
CA SER A 190 -20.36 -7.69 -4.80
C SER A 190 -20.76 -8.75 -5.84
N GLY A 191 -20.02 -8.83 -6.95
CA GLY A 191 -20.26 -9.84 -8.00
C GLY A 191 -20.13 -11.28 -7.46
N PRO A 192 -20.60 -12.29 -8.22
CA PRO A 192 -20.65 -13.67 -7.72
C PRO A 192 -19.25 -14.16 -7.34
N ASP A 193 -19.10 -14.60 -6.09
CA ASP A 193 -17.91 -15.30 -5.60
C ASP A 193 -17.73 -16.56 -6.45
N ARG A 194 -16.72 -16.56 -7.33
CA ARG A 194 -16.30 -17.76 -8.06
C ARG A 194 -15.53 -18.65 -7.08
N VAL A 195 -16.17 -19.75 -6.68
CA VAL A 195 -15.59 -20.88 -5.95
C VAL A 195 -14.46 -21.51 -6.78
#